data_AF-A0A6N9R8A2-F1
#
_entry.id   AF-A0A6N9R8A2-F1
#
_cell.length_a   1.000
_cell.length_b   1.000
_cell.length_c   1.000
_cell.angle_alpha   90.00
_cell.angle_beta   90.00
_cell.angle_gamma   90.00
#
_symmetry.space_group_name_H-M   'P 1'
#
loop_
_entity.id
_entity.type
_entity.pdbx_description
1 polymer ?
#
loop_
_entity_poly.entity_id
_entity_poly.type
_entity_poly.pdbx_seq_one_letter_code
_entity_poly.pdbx_strand_id
1 'polypeptide(L)'
;MTRSMLSCTAFGCCRATALVACVVSMLGACANTGTAPSAPSGAAPISKERIAEILASPDRRAADRINDIRRKPDQMLAFIGVRSGMIAVDLSTGGGYTTELLARAVGPTGRVYGQSAPRDPDRVPPAPAAPEGAA
;
A
#
# COMPACT_ATOMS: atom_id res chain seq x y z
N MET A 1 -24.06 58.24 58.83
CA MET A 1 -23.71 57.06 59.65
C MET A 1 -24.57 55.90 59.14
N THR A 2 -24.08 54.88 58.42
CA THR A 2 -23.27 53.71 58.91
C THR A 2 -23.88 53.07 60.16
N ARG A 3 -24.15 51.77 60.31
CA ARG A 3 -23.92 50.50 59.57
C ARG A 3 -24.86 49.44 60.23
N SER A 4 -25.23 48.27 59.69
CA SER A 4 -25.20 47.67 58.34
C SER A 4 -26.11 46.42 58.36
N MET A 5 -26.54 45.88 57.21
CA MET A 5 -27.06 44.50 57.12
C MET A 5 -25.98 43.56 56.57
N LEU A 6 -25.93 42.32 57.09
CA LEU A 6 -25.09 41.25 56.56
C LEU A 6 -26.02 40.13 56.08
N SER A 7 -25.97 39.80 54.79
CA SER A 7 -26.91 38.86 54.17
C SER A 7 -26.24 37.55 53.76
N CYS A 8 -27.01 36.47 53.89
CA CYS A 8 -26.67 35.10 53.56
C CYS A 8 -26.44 34.88 52.05
N THR A 9 -25.26 34.39 51.64
CA THR A 9 -25.02 33.85 50.29
C THR A 9 -23.93 32.76 50.27
N ALA A 10 -24.30 31.50 50.54
CA ALA A 10 -23.39 30.36 50.36
C ALA A 10 -24.14 29.04 50.12
N PHE A 11 -24.57 28.77 48.87
CA PHE A 11 -24.90 27.40 48.41
C PHE A 11 -25.10 27.22 46.88
N GLY A 12 -25.30 28.31 46.11
CA GLY A 12 -25.79 28.19 44.72
C GLY A 12 -24.78 27.91 43.59
N CYS A 13 -23.48 28.19 43.78
CA CYS A 13 -22.57 28.34 42.62
C CYS A 13 -21.94 27.03 42.08
N CYS A 14 -21.72 26.03 42.93
CA CYS A 14 -20.81 24.91 42.59
C CYS A 14 -21.37 23.80 41.68
N ARG A 15 -22.67 23.77 41.38
CA ARG A 15 -23.27 22.66 40.58
C ARG A 15 -23.35 22.92 39.08
N ALA A 16 -23.25 24.18 38.64
CA ALA A 16 -23.35 24.53 37.21
C ALA A 16 -22.05 24.32 36.42
N THR A 17 -20.89 24.43 37.07
CA THR A 17 -19.57 24.34 36.40
C THR A 17 -19.17 22.91 36.02
N ALA A 18 -19.65 21.89 36.74
CA ALA A 18 -19.29 20.49 36.49
C ALA A 18 -19.85 19.92 35.16
N LEU A 19 -21.00 20.44 34.70
CA LEU A 19 -21.67 19.94 33.50
C LEU A 19 -21.01 20.44 32.19
N VAL A 20 -20.41 21.64 32.22
CA VAL A 20 -19.72 22.22 31.05
C VAL A 20 -18.40 21.48 30.75
N ALA A 21 -17.68 21.04 31.79
CA ALA A 21 -16.39 20.36 31.63
C ALA A 21 -16.50 18.99 30.91
N CYS A 22 -17.57 18.23 31.13
CA CYS A 22 -17.78 16.95 30.44
C CYS A 22 -18.05 17.11 28.95
N VAL A 23 -18.81 18.14 28.55
CA VAL A 23 -19.18 18.34 27.13
C VAL A 23 -17.97 18.76 26.29
N VAL A 24 -17.09 19.62 26.82
CA VAL A 24 -15.85 20.02 26.15
C VAL A 24 -14.89 18.82 25.96
N SER A 25 -14.97 17.82 26.82
CA SER A 25 -14.11 16.62 26.76
C SER A 25 -14.46 15.66 25.60
N MET A 26 -15.68 15.73 25.05
CA MET A 26 -16.11 14.81 23.98
C MET A 26 -15.75 15.27 22.55
N LEU A 27 -15.44 16.55 22.34
CA LEU A 27 -15.07 17.07 21.01
C LEU A 27 -13.58 16.87 20.66
N GLY A 28 -12.73 16.54 21.63
CA GLY A 28 -11.28 16.37 21.42
C GLY A 28 -10.87 15.05 20.74
N ALA A 29 -11.73 14.03 20.73
CA ALA A 29 -11.37 12.67 20.31
C ALA A 29 -11.08 12.50 18.80
N CYS A 30 -11.46 13.47 17.96
CA CYS A 30 -11.15 13.44 16.52
C CYS A 30 -9.75 14.00 16.19
N ALA A 31 -9.06 14.63 17.15
CA ALA A 31 -7.68 15.07 17.01
C ALA A 31 -6.67 13.91 17.18
N ASN A 32 -7.06 12.70 16.78
CA ASN A 32 -6.13 11.60 16.61
C ASN A 32 -5.30 11.93 15.35
N THR A 33 -4.18 12.61 15.53
CA THR A 33 -3.10 12.69 14.53
C THR A 33 -2.48 11.31 14.39
N GLY A 34 -3.28 10.38 13.84
CA GLY A 34 -2.79 9.12 13.33
C GLY A 34 -1.74 9.46 12.30
N THR A 35 -0.47 9.30 12.69
CA THR A 35 0.63 9.18 11.75
C THR A 35 0.36 7.91 10.95
N ALA A 36 -0.47 8.05 9.92
CA ALA A 36 -0.50 7.09 8.83
C ALA A 36 0.96 6.93 8.39
N PRO A 37 1.49 5.69 8.35
CA PRO A 37 2.88 5.48 7.99
C PRO A 37 3.11 6.14 6.64
N SER A 38 3.92 7.21 6.64
CA SER A 38 4.17 7.97 5.42
C SER A 38 4.76 7.00 4.42
N ALA A 39 4.10 6.85 3.26
CA ALA A 39 4.65 6.03 2.18
C ALA A 39 6.09 6.49 1.94
N PRO A 40 7.07 5.56 1.87
CA PRO A 40 8.48 5.93 1.91
C PRO A 40 8.77 6.98 0.83
N SER A 41 9.24 8.15 1.27
CA SER A 41 9.60 9.28 0.39
C SER A 41 10.64 8.75 -0.60
N GLY A 42 10.18 8.59 -1.85
CA GLY A 42 10.57 7.42 -2.62
C GLY A 42 11.86 7.57 -3.40
N ALA A 43 12.70 6.54 -3.38
CA ALA A 43 13.73 6.34 -4.41
C ALA A 43 13.10 6.49 -5.81
N ALA A 44 13.82 7.12 -6.75
CA ALA A 44 13.31 7.37 -8.10
C ALA A 44 12.91 6.07 -8.84
N PRO A 45 12.03 6.14 -9.86
CA PRO A 45 11.78 5.04 -10.78
C PRO A 45 13.09 4.45 -11.34
N ILE A 46 13.12 3.13 -11.49
CA ILE A 46 14.27 2.44 -12.10
C ILE A 46 14.49 2.94 -13.54
N SER A 47 15.74 3.02 -13.96
CA SER A 47 16.09 3.57 -15.28
C SER A 47 15.71 2.61 -16.42
N LYS A 48 15.69 3.12 -17.65
CA LYS A 48 15.41 2.29 -18.85
C LYS A 48 16.47 1.22 -19.06
N GLU A 49 17.71 1.53 -18.73
CA GLU A 49 18.87 0.63 -18.78
C GLU A 49 18.66 -0.51 -17.78
N ARG A 50 18.24 -0.19 -16.55
CA ARG A 50 17.92 -1.21 -15.54
C ARG A 50 16.74 -2.08 -15.95
N ILE A 51 15.73 -1.52 -16.60
CA ILE A 51 14.62 -2.29 -17.20
C ILE A 51 15.16 -3.23 -18.29
N ALA A 52 16.05 -2.77 -19.18
CA ALA A 52 16.66 -3.61 -20.21
C ALA A 52 17.49 -4.77 -19.63
N GLU A 53 18.27 -4.54 -18.57
CA GLU A 53 19.00 -5.59 -17.84
C GLU A 53 18.06 -6.67 -17.26
N ILE A 54 16.92 -6.25 -16.70
CA ILE A 54 15.90 -7.16 -16.16
C ILE A 54 15.34 -8.06 -17.26
N LEU A 55 15.02 -7.50 -18.43
CA LEU A 55 14.51 -8.28 -19.57
C LEU A 55 15.57 -9.18 -20.20
N ALA A 56 16.82 -8.72 -20.26
CA ALA A 56 17.97 -9.47 -20.76
C ALA A 56 18.44 -10.60 -19.82
N SER A 57 18.07 -10.56 -18.53
CA SER A 57 18.53 -11.50 -17.50
C SER A 57 18.44 -12.96 -17.99
N PRO A 58 19.55 -13.74 -17.99
CA PRO A 58 19.66 -15.00 -18.75
C PRO A 58 18.75 -16.11 -18.20
N ASP A 59 18.44 -16.07 -16.91
CA ASP A 59 17.61 -17.02 -16.17
C ASP A 59 16.09 -16.87 -16.42
N ARG A 60 15.64 -15.83 -17.14
CA ARG A 60 14.21 -15.68 -17.51
C ARG A 60 13.76 -16.80 -18.46
N ARG A 61 12.65 -17.46 -18.10
CA ARG A 61 12.08 -18.60 -18.83
C ARG A 61 11.72 -18.24 -20.27
N ALA A 62 11.93 -19.17 -21.21
CA ALA A 62 11.68 -18.96 -22.63
C ALA A 62 10.24 -18.51 -22.94
N ALA A 63 9.25 -19.06 -22.24
CA ALA A 63 7.84 -18.67 -22.39
C ALA A 63 7.57 -17.21 -22.01
N ASP A 64 8.33 -16.62 -21.08
CA ASP A 64 8.20 -15.20 -20.75
C ASP A 64 8.81 -14.33 -21.84
N ARG A 65 9.97 -14.71 -22.40
CA ARG A 65 10.57 -14.02 -23.53
C ARG A 65 9.64 -13.97 -24.76
N ILE A 66 8.84 -15.02 -24.98
CA ILE A 66 7.80 -15.03 -26.02
C ILE A 66 6.64 -14.10 -25.64
N ASN A 67 6.18 -14.13 -24.38
CA ASN A 67 5.15 -13.21 -23.88
C ASN A 67 5.58 -11.73 -23.93
N ASP A 68 6.87 -11.43 -23.70
CA ASP A 68 7.42 -10.07 -23.72
C ASP A 68 7.09 -9.34 -25.05
N ILE A 69 7.15 -10.06 -26.19
CA ILE A 69 6.89 -9.53 -27.54
C ILE A 69 5.53 -8.84 -27.64
N ARG A 70 4.48 -9.45 -27.07
CA ARG A 70 3.10 -8.92 -27.10
C ARG A 70 2.76 -8.08 -25.87
N ARG A 71 3.39 -8.34 -24.72
CA ARG A 71 3.10 -7.67 -23.43
C ARG A 71 3.91 -6.38 -23.20
N LYS A 72 4.98 -6.14 -23.96
CA LYS A 72 5.84 -4.93 -23.90
C LYS A 72 6.24 -4.55 -22.46
N PRO A 73 6.95 -5.44 -21.75
CA PRO A 73 7.26 -5.27 -20.33
C PRO A 73 8.18 -4.07 -20.06
N ASP A 74 8.95 -3.63 -21.04
CA ASP A 74 9.73 -2.39 -20.99
C ASP A 74 8.84 -1.17 -20.78
N GLN A 75 7.76 -1.07 -21.57
CA GLN A 75 6.77 0.00 -21.51
C GLN A 75 5.92 -0.12 -20.24
N MET A 76 5.55 -1.35 -19.86
CA MET A 76 4.81 -1.66 -18.65
C MET A 76 5.57 -1.24 -17.37
N LEU A 77 6.83 -1.65 -17.21
CA LEU A 77 7.63 -1.32 -16.03
C LEU A 77 7.93 0.18 -15.93
N ALA A 78 8.17 0.83 -17.08
CA ALA A 78 8.34 2.28 -17.14
C ALA A 78 7.06 3.04 -16.77
N PHE A 79 5.90 2.59 -17.24
CA PHE A 79 4.58 3.17 -16.92
C PHE A 79 4.20 3.01 -15.45
N ILE A 80 4.43 1.84 -14.86
CA ILE A 80 4.19 1.59 -13.43
C ILE A 80 5.10 2.48 -12.56
N GLY A 81 6.25 2.91 -13.10
CA GLY A 81 7.22 3.73 -12.38
C GLY A 81 7.81 2.97 -11.18
N VAL A 82 8.15 1.70 -11.37
CA VAL A 82 8.64 0.79 -10.31
C VAL A 82 9.92 1.36 -9.69
N ARG A 83 10.05 1.25 -8.36
CA ARG A 83 11.14 1.85 -7.58
C ARG A 83 11.81 0.76 -6.74
N SER A 84 13.13 0.81 -6.56
CA SER A 84 13.81 -0.12 -5.66
C SER A 84 13.29 0.05 -4.23
N GLY A 85 13.05 -1.05 -3.51
CA GLY A 85 12.42 -1.03 -2.19
C GLY A 85 10.88 -0.90 -2.19
N MET A 86 10.24 -0.79 -3.36
CA MET A 86 8.78 -0.70 -3.45
C MET A 86 8.10 -1.99 -2.97
N ILE A 87 6.95 -1.83 -2.30
CA ILE A 87 6.00 -2.92 -2.06
C ILE A 87 4.92 -2.84 -3.16
N ALA A 88 4.77 -3.90 -3.95
CA ALA A 88 3.84 -3.99 -5.06
C ALA A 88 2.88 -5.18 -4.93
N VAL A 89 1.76 -5.10 -5.64
CA VAL A 89 0.77 -6.18 -5.79
C VAL A 89 0.58 -6.46 -7.27
N ASP A 90 0.61 -7.73 -7.65
CA ASP A 90 0.26 -8.23 -8.98
C ASP A 90 -1.11 -8.92 -8.88
N LEU A 91 -2.17 -8.26 -9.35
CA LEU A 91 -3.53 -8.81 -9.32
C LEU A 91 -3.75 -9.75 -10.51
N SER A 92 -4.37 -10.90 -10.25
CA SER A 92 -4.55 -11.97 -11.26
C SER A 92 -3.21 -12.51 -11.81
N THR A 93 -2.25 -12.74 -10.91
CA THR A 93 -0.87 -13.21 -11.21
C THR A 93 -0.79 -14.35 -12.22
N GLY A 94 -1.74 -15.30 -12.20
CA GLY A 94 -1.80 -16.40 -13.16
C GLY A 94 -0.51 -17.21 -13.21
N GLY A 95 0.16 -17.22 -14.37
CA GLY A 95 1.46 -17.89 -14.57
C GLY A 95 2.68 -17.18 -13.97
N GLY A 96 2.52 -16.07 -13.24
CA GLY A 96 3.61 -15.38 -12.53
C GLY A 96 4.46 -14.41 -13.35
N TYR A 97 4.17 -14.21 -14.64
CA TYR A 97 4.94 -13.35 -15.56
C TYR A 97 5.18 -11.94 -14.99
N THR A 98 4.13 -11.28 -14.50
CA THR A 98 4.20 -9.89 -14.05
C THR A 98 4.85 -9.79 -12.68
N THR A 99 4.49 -10.68 -11.75
CA THR A 99 5.14 -10.83 -10.43
C THR A 99 6.65 -11.00 -10.55
N GLU A 100 7.13 -11.81 -11.50
CA GLU A 100 8.56 -12.06 -11.74
C GLU A 100 9.32 -10.78 -12.12
N LEU A 101 8.80 -10.05 -13.10
CA LEU A 101 9.34 -8.77 -13.55
C LEU A 101 9.31 -7.70 -12.46
N LEU A 102 8.20 -7.60 -11.72
CA LEU A 102 8.08 -6.68 -10.59
C LEU A 102 9.07 -7.03 -9.49
N ALA A 103 9.28 -8.32 -9.18
CA ALA A 103 10.21 -8.75 -8.13
C ALA A 103 11.66 -8.36 -8.47
N ARG A 104 12.09 -8.55 -9.72
CA ARG A 104 13.40 -8.09 -10.21
C ARG A 104 13.55 -6.56 -10.17
N ALA A 105 12.45 -5.83 -10.44
CA ALA A 105 12.44 -4.37 -10.50
C ALA A 105 12.46 -3.70 -9.11
N VAL A 106 11.71 -4.23 -8.12
CA VAL A 106 11.75 -3.70 -6.74
C VAL A 106 13.02 -4.13 -5.99
N GLY A 107 13.67 -5.22 -6.40
CA GLY A 107 14.94 -5.67 -5.84
C GLY A 107 14.85 -6.25 -4.42
N PRO A 108 16.00 -6.58 -3.79
CA PRO A 108 16.05 -7.35 -2.55
C PRO A 108 15.51 -6.61 -1.31
N THR A 109 15.37 -5.29 -1.37
CA THR A 109 14.77 -4.47 -0.31
C THR A 109 13.26 -4.25 -0.51
N GLY A 110 12.72 -4.59 -1.67
CA GLY A 110 11.30 -4.49 -2.00
C GLY A 110 10.54 -5.77 -1.70
N ARG A 111 9.25 -5.79 -2.05
CA ARG A 111 8.40 -6.99 -1.95
C ARG A 111 7.28 -6.96 -2.97
N VAL A 112 6.96 -8.10 -3.57
CA VAL A 112 5.81 -8.25 -4.46
C VAL A 112 4.89 -9.32 -3.92
N TYR A 113 3.60 -9.00 -3.84
CA TYR A 113 2.56 -9.96 -3.51
C TYR A 113 1.80 -10.34 -4.78
N GLY A 114 1.91 -11.59 -5.20
CA GLY A 114 1.02 -12.14 -6.22
C GLY A 114 -0.34 -12.48 -5.62
N GLN A 115 -1.41 -11.98 -6.22
CA GLN A 115 -2.79 -12.33 -5.87
C GLN A 115 -3.43 -13.10 -7.03
N SER A 116 -4.13 -14.17 -6.70
CA SER A 116 -4.91 -14.95 -7.66
C SER A 116 -6.13 -15.55 -6.97
N ALA A 117 -7.04 -16.14 -7.75
CA ALA A 117 -8.14 -16.93 -7.20
C ALA A 117 -7.62 -18.04 -6.27
N PRO A 118 -8.40 -18.45 -5.24
CA PRO A 118 -8.05 -19.58 -4.39
C PRO A 118 -7.68 -20.82 -5.21
N ARG A 119 -6.66 -21.55 -4.77
CA ARG A 119 -6.29 -22.81 -5.41
C ARG A 119 -7.37 -23.84 -5.17
N ASP A 120 -8.06 -24.21 -6.25
CA ASP A 120 -8.84 -25.44 -6.31
C ASP A 120 -7.89 -26.66 -6.16
N PRO A 121 -8.10 -27.54 -5.16
CA PRO A 121 -7.24 -28.70 -4.92
C PRO A 121 -7.44 -29.82 -5.96
N ASP A 122 -8.64 -29.94 -6.53
CA ASP A 122 -9.03 -31.01 -7.45
C ASP A 122 -8.75 -30.62 -8.92
N ARG A 123 -8.58 -29.32 -9.19
CA ARG A 123 -8.13 -28.83 -10.49
C ARG A 123 -6.74 -29.36 -10.84
N VAL A 124 -6.67 -30.09 -11.96
CA VAL A 124 -5.43 -30.44 -12.64
C VAL A 124 -4.58 -29.16 -12.82
N PRO A 125 -3.34 -29.13 -12.30
CA PRO A 125 -2.48 -27.96 -12.44
C PRO A 125 -2.35 -27.57 -13.92
N PRO A 126 -2.46 -26.27 -14.28
CA PRO A 126 -2.14 -25.86 -15.63
C PRO A 126 -0.70 -26.27 -15.95
N ALA A 127 -0.45 -26.61 -17.22
CA ALA A 127 0.91 -26.88 -17.69
C ALA A 127 1.85 -25.71 -17.31
N PRO A 128 3.16 -25.98 -17.05
CA PRO A 128 4.13 -24.93 -16.76
C PRO A 128 3.99 -23.79 -17.76
N ALA A 129 3.90 -22.55 -17.26
CA ALA A 129 3.37 -21.40 -18.00
C ALA A 129 3.85 -21.36 -19.45
N ALA A 130 2.96 -21.78 -20.36
CA ALA A 130 3.16 -21.69 -21.79
C ALA A 130 3.14 -20.21 -22.23
N PRO A 131 3.70 -19.87 -23.41
CA PRO A 131 3.37 -18.61 -24.05
C PRO A 131 1.84 -18.51 -24.19
N GLU A 132 1.24 -17.50 -23.55
CA GLU A 132 -0.20 -17.26 -23.64
C GLU A 132 -0.53 -16.81 -25.07
N GLY A 133 -1.46 -17.51 -25.72
CA GLY A 133 -1.80 -17.31 -27.13
C GLY A 133 -1.22 -18.37 -28.08
N ALA A 134 -0.57 -19.42 -27.56
CA ALA A 134 -0.19 -20.61 -28.35
C ALA A 134 -1.32 -21.67 -28.41
N ALA A 135 -2.54 -21.23 -28.70
CA ALA A 135 -3.73 -22.06 -28.90
C ALA A 135 -4.19 -21.99 -30.36
#